data_AF-A0A4Y8T5K1-F1
#
_entry.id   AF-A0A4Y8T5K1-F1
#
_cell.length_a   1.000
_cell.length_b   1.000
_cell.length_c   1.000
_cell.angle_alpha   90.00
_cell.angle_beta   90.00
_cell.angle_gamma   90.00
#
_symmetry.space_group_name_H-M   'P 1'
#
loop_
_entity.id
_entity.type
_entity.pdbx_description
1 polymer ?
#
loop_
_entity_poly.entity_id
_entity_poly.type
_entity_poly.pdbx_seq_one_letter_code
_entity_poly.pdbx_strand_id
1 'polypeptide(L)'
;MTATNMAVPTDQQHTNIESTSRGDTMSQQEEYAASYEFGKTKVYVVAPEPKPQKDIDKIRRAYYKASWAIIDEMQTKENIEE
;
A
#
# COMPACT_ATOMS: atom_id res chain seq x y z
N MET A 1 0.57 -44.22 -36.39
CA MET A 1 0.26 -43.02 -35.57
C MET A 1 1.15 -43.10 -34.35
N THR A 2 2.10 -42.18 -34.23
CA THR A 2 3.09 -42.14 -33.15
C THR A 2 2.40 -41.65 -31.88
N ALA A 3 2.34 -42.51 -30.85
CA ALA A 3 1.81 -42.12 -29.54
C ALA A 3 2.88 -41.29 -28.81
N THR A 4 2.67 -39.99 -28.70
CA THR A 4 3.51 -39.11 -27.89
C THR A 4 3.20 -39.38 -26.42
N ASN A 5 4.09 -40.10 -25.73
CA ASN A 5 4.00 -40.29 -24.29
C ASN A 5 4.22 -38.93 -23.59
N MET A 6 3.14 -38.22 -23.31
CA MET A 6 3.15 -37.07 -22.42
C MET A 6 3.24 -37.60 -20.98
N ALA A 7 4.46 -37.66 -20.42
CA ALA A 7 4.65 -37.97 -19.01
C ALA A 7 4.13 -36.79 -18.17
N VAL A 8 2.86 -36.84 -17.76
CA VAL A 8 2.33 -35.95 -16.73
C VAL A 8 2.73 -36.56 -15.37
N PRO A 9 3.49 -35.86 -14.52
CA PRO A 9 3.82 -36.36 -13.20
C PRO A 9 2.53 -36.57 -12.39
N THR A 10 2.19 -37.83 -12.11
CA THR A 10 1.00 -38.22 -11.34
C THR A 10 1.16 -38.03 -9.84
N ASP A 11 2.40 -37.87 -9.35
CA ASP A 11 2.70 -37.61 -7.94
C ASP A 11 2.96 -36.12 -7.70
N GLN A 12 1.93 -35.28 -7.93
CA GLN A 12 1.87 -33.99 -7.26
C GLN A 12 1.41 -34.22 -5.81
N GLN A 13 2.34 -34.66 -4.97
CA GLN A 13 2.13 -34.49 -3.53
C GLN A 13 2.23 -32.99 -3.26
N HIS A 14 1.09 -32.36 -2.98
CA HIS A 14 1.10 -31.02 -2.41
C HIS A 14 1.82 -31.11 -1.07
N THR A 15 3.09 -30.69 -1.00
CA THR A 15 3.72 -30.41 0.28
C THR A 15 2.93 -29.28 0.90
N ASN A 16 2.15 -29.58 1.93
CA ASN A 16 1.58 -28.57 2.79
C ASN A 16 2.76 -27.94 3.53
N ILE A 17 3.41 -26.96 2.89
CA ILE A 17 4.39 -26.12 3.55
C ILE A 17 3.54 -25.36 4.56
N GLU A 18 3.62 -25.74 5.83
CA GLU A 18 3.08 -24.96 6.94
C GLU A 18 3.78 -23.59 6.90
N SER A 19 3.20 -22.68 6.12
CA SER A 19 3.63 -21.30 6.08
C SER A 19 3.22 -20.68 7.40
N THR A 20 4.14 -20.69 8.36
CA THR A 20 4.09 -19.86 9.57
C THR A 20 4.02 -18.36 9.24
N SER A 21 4.23 -18.01 7.96
CA SER A 21 4.15 -16.65 7.41
C SER A 21 2.74 -16.23 6.97
N ARG A 22 1.67 -16.97 7.32
CA ARG A 22 0.28 -16.58 7.04
C ARG A 22 -0.20 -15.32 7.77
N GLY A 23 0.68 -14.63 8.50
CA GLY A 23 0.33 -13.45 9.30
C GLY A 23 -0.24 -13.81 10.67
N ASP A 24 -0.07 -15.06 11.14
CA ASP A 24 -0.49 -15.47 12.49
C ASP A 24 0.29 -14.74 13.60
N THR A 25 1.43 -14.14 13.26
CA THR A 25 2.10 -13.12 14.07
C THR A 25 1.57 -11.72 13.74
N MET A 26 0.26 -11.52 13.67
CA MET A 26 -0.30 -10.18 13.93
C MET A 26 -0.09 -9.96 15.43
N SER A 27 0.98 -9.23 15.76
CA SER A 27 1.32 -8.94 17.15
C SER A 27 0.09 -8.36 17.85
N GLN A 28 -0.32 -8.99 18.95
CA GLN A 28 -1.52 -8.64 19.71
C GLN A 28 -1.37 -7.30 20.47
N GLN A 29 -0.45 -6.43 20.03
CA GLN A 29 0.04 -5.27 20.76
C GLN A 29 -0.03 -3.95 19.97
N GLU A 30 -0.60 -3.93 18.77
CA GLU A 30 -0.93 -2.67 18.10
C GLU A 30 -2.23 -2.10 18.69
N GLU A 31 -2.13 -0.95 19.36
CA GLU A 31 -3.29 -0.21 19.85
C GLU A 31 -4.11 0.27 18.65
N TYR A 32 -5.29 -0.33 18.45
CA TYR A 32 -6.14 0.00 17.32
C TYR A 32 -6.62 1.46 17.42
N ALA A 33 -6.47 2.21 16.33
CA ALA A 33 -6.91 3.60 16.25
C ALA A 33 -8.45 3.71 16.24
N ALA A 34 -9.13 2.70 15.69
CA ALA A 34 -10.58 2.59 15.74
C ALA A 34 -11.04 1.13 15.65
N SER A 35 -12.23 0.85 16.17
CA SER A 35 -12.91 -0.43 15.98
C SER A 35 -14.37 -0.22 15.58
N TYR A 36 -14.83 -0.97 14.58
CA TYR A 36 -16.21 -0.93 14.08
C TYR A 36 -16.83 -2.32 14.12
N GLU A 37 -18.12 -2.40 14.46
CA GLU A 37 -18.86 -3.66 14.50
C GLU A 37 -19.98 -3.66 13.46
N PHE A 38 -20.00 -4.70 12.63
CA PHE A 38 -21.00 -4.93 11.59
C PHE A 38 -21.57 -6.33 11.76
N GLY A 39 -22.70 -6.44 12.45
CA GLY A 39 -23.33 -7.73 12.76
C GLY A 39 -22.42 -8.60 13.64
N LYS A 40 -21.85 -9.68 13.09
CA LYS A 40 -20.89 -10.55 13.77
C LYS A 40 -19.43 -10.24 13.44
N THR A 41 -19.18 -9.26 12.57
CA THR A 41 -17.83 -8.90 12.11
C THR A 41 -17.33 -7.70 12.89
N LYS A 42 -16.09 -7.80 13.40
CA LYS A 42 -15.39 -6.70 14.06
C LYS A 42 -14.19 -6.28 13.21
N VAL A 43 -14.16 -5.01 12.83
CA VAL A 43 -13.10 -4.40 12.02
C VAL A 43 -12.23 -3.56 12.93
N TYR A 44 -10.93 -3.80 12.90
CA TYR A 44 -9.94 -3.03 13.64
C TYR A 44 -9.11 -2.21 12.66
N VAL A 45 -9.00 -0.91 12.90
CA VAL A 45 -8.22 0.02 12.08
C VAL A 45 -6.93 0.32 12.81
N VAL A 46 -5.81 0.00 12.16
CA VAL A 46 -4.46 0.38 12.62
C VAL A 46 -4.08 1.67 11.91
N ALA A 47 -3.92 2.76 12.66
CA ALA A 47 -3.36 3.98 12.11
C ALA A 47 -1.82 3.86 12.08
N PRO A 48 -1.16 4.36 11.03
CA PRO A 48 0.29 4.47 11.02
C PRO A 48 0.75 5.43 12.13
N GLU A 49 1.99 5.26 12.58
CA GLU A 49 2.58 6.14 13.58
C GLU A 49 2.48 7.63 13.18
N PRO A 50 2.14 8.53 14.14
CA PRO A 50 2.06 9.94 13.86
C PRO A 50 3.45 10.47 13.49
N LYS A 51 3.56 11.07 12.30
CA LYS A 51 4.80 11.72 11.86
C LYS A 51 5.08 12.96 12.69
N PRO A 52 6.35 13.27 13.00
CA PRO A 52 6.69 14.50 13.69
C PRO A 52 6.32 15.72 12.82
N GLN A 53 5.88 16.80 13.48
CA GLN A 53 5.40 18.01 12.79
C GLN A 53 6.43 18.59 11.80
N LYS A 54 7.72 18.51 12.15
CA LYS A 54 8.82 18.96 11.30
C LYS A 54 8.85 18.27 9.93
N ASP A 55 8.55 16.97 9.88
CA ASP A 55 8.54 16.21 8.63
C ASP A 55 7.31 16.52 7.80
N ILE A 56 6.16 16.72 8.47
CA ILE A 56 4.93 17.20 7.83
C ILE A 56 5.16 18.57 7.19
N ASP A 57 5.79 19.49 7.90
CA ASP A 57 6.07 20.84 7.42
C ASP A 57 7.07 20.83 6.24
N LYS A 58 8.07 19.94 6.28
CA LYS A 58 9.00 19.74 5.16
C LYS A 58 8.27 19.29 3.90
N ILE A 59 7.38 18.31 4.02
CA ILE A 59 6.55 17.83 2.91
C ILE A 59 5.65 18.95 2.39
N ARG A 60 4.97 19.68 3.29
CA ARG A 60 4.08 20.79 2.94
C ARG A 60 4.83 21.88 2.18
N ARG A 61 6.03 22.26 2.62
CA ARG A 61 6.86 23.26 1.94
C ARG A 61 7.25 22.82 0.53
N ALA A 62 7.53 21.54 0.33
CA ALA A 62 7.84 20.99 -0.99
C ALA A 62 6.63 21.09 -1.94
N TYR A 63 5.44 20.74 -1.46
CA TYR A 63 4.20 20.91 -2.23
C TYR A 63 3.96 22.36 -2.62
N TYR A 64 4.04 23.30 -1.66
CA TYR A 64 3.85 24.72 -1.98
C TYR A 64 4.85 25.22 -3.00
N LYS A 65 6.13 24.83 -2.91
CA LYS A 65 7.13 25.22 -3.89
C LYS A 65 6.78 24.69 -5.29
N ALA A 66 6.34 23.43 -5.39
CA ALA A 66 5.93 22.84 -6.65
C ALA A 66 4.69 23.53 -7.23
N SER A 67 3.68 23.79 -6.40
CA SER A 67 2.46 24.49 -6.82
C SER A 67 2.75 25.91 -7.33
N TRP A 68 3.59 26.67 -6.62
CA TRP A 68 3.97 28.01 -7.06
C TRP A 68 4.76 27.99 -8.37
N ALA A 69 5.69 27.05 -8.52
CA ALA A 69 6.44 26.91 -9.78
C ALA A 69 5.51 26.63 -10.98
N ILE A 70 4.46 25.83 -10.79
CA ILE A 70 3.46 25.57 -11.84
C ILE A 70 2.69 26.85 -12.18
N ILE A 71 2.23 27.59 -11.17
CA ILE A 71 1.49 28.84 -11.38
C ILE A 71 2.36 29.88 -12.11
N ASP A 72 3.60 30.06 -11.68
CA ASP A 72 4.54 30.99 -12.31
C ASP A 72 4.81 30.61 -13.77
N GLU A 73 4.99 29.31 -14.04
CA GLU A 73 5.17 28.80 -15.41
C GLU A 73 3.93 29.06 -16.29
N MET A 74 2.73 28.84 -15.76
CA MET A 74 1.47 29.12 -16.48
C MET A 74 1.32 30.61 -16.80
N GLN A 75 1.55 31.50 -15.82
CA GLN A 75 1.46 32.94 -16.02
C GLN A 75 2.51 33.44 -17.02
N THR A 76 3.72 32.88 -16.97
CA THR A 76 4.79 33.25 -17.91
C THR A 76 4.42 32.84 -19.33
N LYS A 77 3.80 31.67 -19.52
CA LYS A 77 3.34 31.22 -20.85
C LYS A 77 2.19 32.06 -21.39
N GLU A 78 1.20 32.39 -20.57
CA GLU A 78 0.09 33.27 -21.00
C GLU A 78 0.60 34.65 -21.44
N ASN A 79 1.55 35.25 -20.72
CA ASN A 79 2.08 36.57 -21.04
C ASN A 79 2.98 36.62 -22.30
N ILE A 80 3.37 35.49 -22.88
CA ILE A 80 4.21 35.42 -24.10
C ILE A 80 3.34 35.21 -25.35
N GLU A 81 2.09 34.77 -25.20
CA GLU A 81 1.15 34.53 -26.31
C GLU A 81 0.26 35.75 -26.64
N GLU A 82 0.47 36.91 -25.99
CA GLU A 82 -0.19 38.21 -26.27
C GLU A 82 0.75 39.19 -26.99
#